data_AF-A0A521KN51-F1
#
_entry.id   AF-A0A521KN51-F1
#
_cell.length_a   1.000
_cell.length_b   1.000
_cell.length_c   1.000
_cell.angle_alpha   90.00
_cell.angle_beta   90.00
_cell.angle_gamma   90.00
#
_symmetry.space_group_name_H-M   'P 1'
#
loop_
_entity.id
_entity.type
_entity.pdbx_description
1 polymer ?
#
loop_
_entity_poly.entity_id
_entity_poly.type
_entity_poly.pdbx_seq_one_letter_code
_entity_poly.pdbx_strand_id
1 'polypeptide(L)'
;MSVRLGGKHVQGVFAVAAVTALLLGCSSDKGERRTIAVSANSEACTPARIEVKSGERVAFEVKNGSTGDREFEGIDGTKIDEVLVPAGRTRTINYTVQESTTPLKVKCYIPGGPTTLIELVVTGKAATTGGKDSKEEEESAFKTKKAPKATVDVRLDSFSVKPNEASVAAGPIKFVATNDDAKDVHELAVLRIREDGSLQNTGEIEDIDPKKSGEVVLDLPKGKYQLACLITPGEAGSTVDHYKTGMKVDFEVR
;
A
#
# COMPACT_ATOMS: atom_id res chain seq x y z
N MET A 1 32.38 41.30 -51.47
CA MET A 1 31.08 41.69 -50.89
C MET A 1 31.30 41.89 -49.39
N SER A 2 31.04 43.12 -48.92
CA SER A 2 31.09 43.65 -47.53
C SER A 2 32.42 43.52 -46.74
N VAL A 3 33.24 44.54 -46.46
CA VAL A 3 33.07 45.91 -45.88
C VAL A 3 33.10 45.93 -44.33
N ARG A 4 34.22 46.47 -43.77
CA ARG A 4 34.38 47.39 -42.60
C ARG A 4 33.76 46.98 -41.23
N LEU A 5 34.14 47.39 -40.01
CA LEU A 5 35.00 48.38 -39.31
C LEU A 5 35.45 47.68 -37.98
N GLY A 6 36.57 47.97 -37.31
CA GLY A 6 36.90 49.22 -36.61
C GLY A 6 36.24 49.30 -35.22
N GLY A 7 37.03 49.36 -34.13
CA GLY A 7 36.50 49.77 -32.82
C GLY A 7 37.28 49.28 -31.58
N LYS A 8 38.08 50.16 -30.98
CA LYS A 8 38.70 50.02 -29.65
C LYS A 8 37.66 50.31 -28.56
N HIS A 9 37.66 49.58 -27.44
CA HIS A 9 37.15 50.01 -26.11
C HIS A 9 38.00 49.28 -25.05
N VAL A 10 38.91 49.95 -24.33
CA VAL A 10 38.76 50.86 -23.16
C VAL A 10 38.40 50.10 -21.87
N GLN A 11 39.28 50.29 -20.89
CA GLN A 11 39.28 49.79 -19.52
C GLN A 11 38.01 50.13 -18.74
N GLY A 12 37.65 49.27 -17.79
CA GLY A 12 36.62 49.55 -16.79
C GLY A 12 36.73 48.59 -15.61
N VAL A 13 37.65 48.89 -14.69
CA VAL A 13 37.65 48.33 -13.34
C VAL A 13 36.47 48.94 -12.61
N PHE A 14 35.46 48.13 -12.28
CA PHE A 14 34.43 48.49 -11.31
C PHE A 14 34.49 47.51 -10.14
N ALA A 15 34.97 48.02 -9.02
CA ALA A 15 34.75 47.44 -7.71
C ALA A 15 33.24 47.55 -7.40
N VAL A 16 32.58 46.41 -7.21
CA VAL A 16 31.23 46.36 -6.63
C VAL A 16 31.34 45.66 -5.29
N ALA A 17 30.91 46.41 -4.27
CA ALA A 17 30.88 46.00 -2.88
C ALA A 17 30.12 44.67 -2.69
N ALA A 18 30.76 43.73 -2.01
CA ALA A 18 30.11 42.56 -1.47
C ALA A 18 29.11 42.99 -0.39
N VAL A 19 27.84 43.10 -0.76
CA VAL A 19 26.73 43.14 0.20
C VAL A 19 26.52 41.71 0.67
N THR A 20 26.97 41.42 1.89
CA THR A 20 26.70 40.17 2.59
C THR A 20 25.22 40.11 2.93
N ALA A 21 24.40 39.61 2.01
CA ALA A 21 23.03 39.22 2.31
C ALA A 21 23.08 37.91 3.12
N LEU A 22 22.83 38.02 4.43
CA LEU A 22 22.43 36.91 5.28
C LEU A 22 21.09 36.35 4.78
N LEU A 23 21.15 35.47 3.79
CA LEU A 23 20.08 34.51 3.56
C LEU A 23 20.20 33.47 4.66
N LEU A 24 19.39 33.66 5.71
CA LEU A 24 18.86 32.56 6.52
C LEU A 24 18.04 31.67 5.56
N GLY A 25 18.74 30.86 4.78
CA GLY A 25 18.16 29.72 4.11
C GLY A 25 17.73 28.77 5.21
N CYS A 26 16.44 28.70 5.48
CA CYS A 26 15.84 27.54 6.12
C CYS A 26 16.27 26.32 5.32
N SER A 27 17.32 25.65 5.78
CA SER A 27 17.78 24.38 5.25
C SER A 27 16.64 23.39 5.48
N SER A 28 15.76 23.31 4.49
CA SER A 28 14.79 22.24 4.39
C SER A 28 15.60 21.02 4.02
N ASP A 29 16.20 20.38 5.03
CA ASP A 29 16.98 19.16 4.94
C ASP A 29 16.04 18.00 4.56
N LYS A 30 15.48 18.07 3.35
CA LYS A 30 14.72 16.99 2.73
C LYS A 30 15.77 16.06 2.14
N GLY A 31 16.31 15.19 2.99
CA GLY A 31 17.36 14.24 2.66
C GLY A 31 17.22 13.64 1.25
N GLU A 32 18.36 13.51 0.59
CA GLU A 32 18.48 13.00 -0.77
C GLU A 32 17.84 11.62 -0.91
N ARG A 33 17.06 11.41 -1.98
CA ARG A 33 16.36 10.14 -2.19
C ARG A 33 17.32 9.11 -2.76
N ARG A 34 17.57 8.02 -2.04
CA ARG A 34 18.41 6.91 -2.55
C ARG A 34 17.64 6.10 -3.58
N THR A 35 18.27 5.81 -4.71
CA THR A 35 17.72 4.87 -5.70
C THR A 35 18.13 3.45 -5.37
N ILE A 36 17.19 2.52 -5.42
CA ILE A 36 17.38 1.10 -5.17
C ILE A 36 16.94 0.34 -6.42
N ALA A 37 17.89 -0.32 -7.07
CA ALA A 37 17.60 -1.12 -8.26
C ALA A 37 16.94 -2.44 -7.87
N VAL A 38 15.81 -2.76 -8.51
CA VAL A 38 15.15 -4.06 -8.43
C VAL A 38 15.10 -4.64 -9.85
N SER A 39 15.66 -5.83 -10.05
CA SER A 39 15.62 -6.52 -11.34
C SER A 39 14.68 -7.69 -11.27
N ALA A 40 13.66 -7.69 -12.14
CA ALA A 40 12.73 -8.80 -12.31
C ALA A 40 13.06 -9.57 -13.60
N ASN A 41 13.15 -10.89 -13.49
CA ASN A 41 13.29 -11.80 -14.64
C ASN A 41 12.12 -12.80 -14.68
N SER A 42 12.21 -13.84 -15.51
CA SER A 42 11.16 -14.85 -15.67
C SER A 42 10.88 -15.65 -14.38
N GLU A 43 11.84 -15.73 -13.46
CA GLU A 43 11.81 -16.60 -12.29
C GLU A 43 11.57 -15.82 -11.00
N ALA A 44 12.25 -14.69 -10.81
CA ALA A 44 12.26 -13.98 -9.54
C ALA A 44 12.61 -12.48 -9.70
N CYS A 45 12.48 -11.76 -8.60
CA CYS A 45 12.98 -10.40 -8.44
C CYS A 45 14.20 -10.36 -7.52
N THR A 46 15.11 -9.43 -7.77
CA THR A 46 16.35 -9.27 -6.99
C THR A 46 16.58 -7.80 -6.67
N PRO A 47 17.15 -7.46 -5.51
CA PRO A 47 17.58 -8.36 -4.43
C PRO A 47 16.40 -8.89 -3.59
N ALA A 48 16.60 -9.99 -2.86
CA ALA A 48 15.60 -10.53 -1.92
C ALA A 48 15.60 -9.82 -0.54
N ARG A 49 16.63 -9.02 -0.26
CA ARG A 49 16.79 -8.30 1.01
C ARG A 49 17.50 -6.98 0.78
N ILE A 50 17.02 -5.92 1.42
CA ILE A 50 17.50 -4.55 1.26
C ILE A 50 17.59 -3.93 2.65
N GLU A 51 18.73 -3.34 2.99
CA GLU A 51 18.86 -2.52 4.19
C GLU A 51 18.43 -1.09 3.89
N VAL A 52 17.58 -0.56 4.76
CA VAL A 52 17.03 0.80 4.69
C VAL A 52 17.06 1.44 6.07
N LYS A 53 16.95 2.76 6.16
CA LYS A 53 16.80 3.46 7.44
C LYS A 53 15.36 3.90 7.68
N SER A 54 14.94 3.95 8.94
CA SER A 54 13.66 4.59 9.27
C SER A 54 13.62 6.02 8.73
N GLY A 55 12.50 6.40 8.11
CA GLY A 55 12.30 7.72 7.49
C GLY A 55 13.09 7.93 6.20
N GLU A 56 13.86 6.95 5.74
CA GLU A 56 14.63 7.06 4.50
C GLU A 56 13.70 7.20 3.31
N ARG A 57 13.98 8.20 2.46
CA ARG A 57 13.29 8.37 1.19
C ARG A 57 14.04 7.54 0.15
N VAL A 58 13.35 6.56 -0.41
CA VAL A 58 13.90 5.69 -1.45
C VAL A 58 13.09 5.77 -2.73
N ALA A 59 13.74 5.47 -3.86
CA ALA A 59 13.11 5.22 -5.15
C ALA A 59 13.47 3.80 -5.58
N PHE A 60 12.48 2.90 -5.62
CA PHE A 60 12.68 1.60 -6.23
C PHE A 60 12.63 1.74 -7.75
N GLU A 61 13.75 1.49 -8.41
CA GLU A 61 13.83 1.39 -9.86
C GLU A 61 13.65 -0.08 -10.25
N VAL A 62 12.40 -0.45 -10.53
CA VAL A 62 12.01 -1.84 -10.85
C VAL A 62 12.10 -2.03 -12.35
N LYS A 63 13.12 -2.76 -12.80
CA LYS A 63 13.36 -3.12 -14.20
C LYS A 63 12.84 -4.53 -14.47
N ASN A 64 11.82 -4.65 -15.32
CA ASN A 64 11.32 -5.92 -15.79
C ASN A 64 12.06 -6.35 -17.07
N GLY A 65 12.99 -7.29 -16.92
CA GLY A 65 13.72 -7.90 -18.03
C GLY A 65 13.06 -9.16 -18.59
N SER A 66 11.87 -9.51 -18.11
CA SER A 66 11.12 -10.70 -18.57
C SER A 66 10.20 -10.38 -19.76
N THR A 67 9.58 -11.43 -20.31
CA THR A 67 8.64 -11.35 -21.44
C THR A 67 7.19 -11.11 -21.02
N GLY A 68 6.89 -11.18 -19.72
CA GLY A 68 5.55 -10.93 -19.18
C GLY A 68 5.56 -9.78 -18.19
N ASP A 69 4.38 -9.27 -17.86
CA ASP A 69 4.25 -8.19 -16.90
C ASP A 69 4.62 -8.65 -15.48
N ARG A 70 4.98 -7.69 -14.64
CA ARG A 70 5.31 -7.90 -13.23
C ARG A 70 4.52 -6.90 -12.40
N GLU A 71 4.14 -7.30 -11.21
CA GLU A 71 3.58 -6.39 -10.22
C GLU A 71 4.57 -6.23 -9.07
N PHE A 72 4.57 -5.03 -8.48
CA PHE A 72 5.41 -4.65 -7.36
C PHE A 72 4.54 -3.92 -6.34
N GLU A 73 4.44 -4.47 -5.13
CA GLU A 73 3.50 -4.01 -4.12
C GLU A 73 4.06 -4.24 -2.72
N GLY A 74 3.77 -3.34 -1.80
CA GLY A 74 4.08 -3.53 -0.39
C GLY A 74 3.00 -4.35 0.31
N ILE A 75 3.42 -5.30 1.15
CA ILE A 75 2.53 -6.15 1.95
C ILE A 75 2.92 -6.07 3.43
N ASP A 76 2.16 -6.71 4.31
CA ASP A 76 2.40 -6.75 5.75
C ASP A 76 2.59 -5.34 6.35
N GLY A 77 1.78 -4.37 5.90
CA GLY A 77 1.83 -2.97 6.35
C GLY A 77 2.80 -2.06 5.58
N THR A 78 3.50 -2.57 4.57
CA THR A 78 4.35 -1.77 3.68
C THR A 78 3.48 -1.00 2.70
N LYS A 79 3.38 0.33 2.83
CA LYS A 79 2.45 1.17 2.05
C LYS A 79 3.00 1.52 0.67
N ILE A 80 3.01 0.54 -0.23
CA ILE A 80 3.30 0.73 -1.65
C ILE A 80 2.13 0.11 -2.41
N ASP A 81 1.34 0.96 -3.09
CA ASP A 81 0.26 0.50 -3.97
C ASP A 81 0.81 -0.47 -5.03
N GLU A 82 -0.04 -1.37 -5.50
CA GLU A 82 0.32 -2.28 -6.58
C GLU A 82 0.70 -1.49 -7.84
N VAL A 83 1.89 -1.76 -8.37
CA VAL A 83 2.38 -1.14 -9.60
C VAL A 83 2.68 -2.20 -10.65
N LEU A 84 1.94 -2.14 -11.75
CA LEU A 84 2.25 -2.89 -12.97
C LEU A 84 3.53 -2.34 -13.64
N VAL A 85 4.51 -3.23 -13.80
CA VAL A 85 5.79 -3.05 -14.48
C VAL A 85 5.78 -3.87 -15.77
N PRO A 86 5.46 -3.27 -16.93
CA PRO A 86 5.31 -4.02 -18.16
C PRO A 86 6.60 -4.70 -18.63
N ALA A 87 6.48 -5.77 -19.40
CA ALA A 87 7.61 -6.48 -20.01
C ALA A 87 8.60 -5.52 -20.72
N GLY A 88 9.90 -5.65 -20.40
CA GLY A 88 10.96 -4.82 -20.96
C GLY A 88 10.98 -3.36 -20.50
N ARG A 89 10.16 -2.98 -19.51
CA ARG A 89 10.08 -1.60 -19.00
C ARG A 89 10.67 -1.47 -17.59
N THR A 90 10.95 -0.22 -17.23
CA THR A 90 11.34 0.17 -15.87
C THR A 90 10.26 1.08 -15.30
N ARG A 91 9.94 0.89 -14.01
CA ARG A 91 9.11 1.81 -13.21
C ARG A 91 9.91 2.32 -12.03
N THR A 92 9.62 3.56 -11.63
CA THR A 92 10.19 4.17 -10.43
C THR A 92 9.09 4.37 -9.41
N ILE A 93 9.24 3.73 -8.25
CA ILE A 93 8.28 3.81 -7.14
C ILE A 93 8.94 4.57 -6.00
N ASN A 94 8.38 5.73 -5.64
CA ASN A 94 8.88 6.51 -4.52
C ASN A 94 8.27 6.01 -3.22
N TYR A 95 9.10 5.73 -2.22
CA TYR A 95 8.66 5.23 -0.92
C TYR A 95 9.40 5.95 0.20
N THR A 96 8.71 6.22 1.31
CA THR A 96 9.35 6.67 2.55
C THR A 96 9.27 5.52 3.55
N VAL A 97 10.42 5.07 4.00
CA VAL A 97 10.54 3.88 4.84
C VAL A 97 9.90 4.14 6.19
N GLN A 98 8.89 3.32 6.51
CA GLN A 98 8.17 3.37 7.78
C GLN A 98 9.05 2.81 8.92
N GLU A 99 8.77 3.25 10.15
CA GLU A 99 9.36 2.62 11.32
C GLU A 99 8.87 1.18 11.43
N SER A 100 9.78 0.27 11.75
CA SER A 100 9.40 -1.12 12.00
C SER A 100 10.46 -1.83 12.83
N THR A 101 9.99 -2.70 13.71
CA THR A 101 10.84 -3.62 14.50
C THR A 101 11.01 -4.99 13.82
N THR A 102 10.23 -5.25 12.77
CA THR A 102 10.34 -6.42 11.90
C THR A 102 10.64 -5.99 10.46
N PRO A 103 11.20 -6.87 9.60
CA PRO A 103 11.37 -6.53 8.19
C PRO A 103 10.03 -6.15 7.56
N LEU A 104 10.02 -5.03 6.82
CA LEU A 104 8.93 -4.71 5.91
C LEU A 104 9.04 -5.61 4.69
N LYS A 105 7.94 -5.84 3.97
CA LYS A 105 7.93 -6.76 2.83
C LYS A 105 7.33 -6.14 1.59
N VAL A 106 7.97 -6.39 0.48
CA VAL A 106 7.48 -6.03 -0.85
C VAL A 106 7.37 -7.30 -1.68
N LYS A 107 6.20 -7.57 -2.25
CA LYS A 107 6.01 -8.62 -3.24
C LYS A 107 6.38 -8.09 -4.62
N CYS A 108 7.10 -8.92 -5.36
CA CYS A 108 7.36 -8.74 -6.77
C CYS A 108 7.01 -10.04 -7.48
N TYR A 109 5.98 -10.04 -8.32
CA TYR A 109 5.33 -11.27 -8.75
C TYR A 109 4.81 -11.19 -10.18
N ILE A 110 4.47 -12.38 -10.68
CA ILE A 110 3.76 -12.55 -11.95
C ILE A 110 2.27 -12.61 -11.60
N PRO A 111 1.39 -11.84 -12.26
CA PRO A 111 -0.05 -11.98 -12.07
C PRO A 111 -0.48 -13.45 -12.25
N GLY A 112 -1.09 -14.04 -11.21
CA GLY A 112 -1.47 -15.46 -11.16
C GLY A 112 -0.31 -16.47 -11.13
N GLY A 113 0.92 -16.05 -10.82
CA GLY A 113 2.12 -16.90 -10.85
C GLY A 113 2.98 -16.81 -9.59
N PRO A 114 4.27 -17.19 -9.67
CA PRO A 114 5.16 -17.20 -8.52
C PRO A 114 5.48 -15.80 -8.00
N THR A 115 5.67 -15.70 -6.69
CA THR A 115 5.96 -14.47 -5.96
C THR A 115 7.36 -14.49 -5.39
N THR A 116 8.10 -13.38 -5.56
CA THR A 116 9.31 -13.11 -4.79
C THR A 116 9.00 -12.11 -3.68
N LEU A 117 9.38 -12.45 -2.45
CA LEU A 117 9.34 -11.51 -1.33
C LEU A 117 10.70 -10.82 -1.19
N ILE A 118 10.68 -9.50 -1.16
CA ILE A 118 11.83 -8.65 -0.88
C ILE A 118 11.68 -8.08 0.53
N GLU A 119 12.60 -8.42 1.42
CA GLU A 119 12.61 -7.92 2.79
C GLU A 119 13.34 -6.58 2.88
N LEU A 120 12.68 -5.54 3.42
CA LEU A 120 13.33 -4.30 3.79
C LEU A 120 13.67 -4.34 5.28
N VAL A 121 14.94 -4.47 5.60
CA VAL A 121 15.44 -4.45 6.97
C VAL A 121 15.65 -3.01 7.39
N VAL A 122 14.79 -2.54 8.28
CA VAL A 122 14.86 -1.18 8.80
C VAL A 122 15.96 -1.10 9.87
N THR A 123 16.94 -0.24 9.63
CA THR A 123 18.09 0.03 10.50
C THR A 123 18.01 1.46 11.05
N GLY A 124 18.53 1.67 12.26
CA GLY A 124 18.45 2.95 12.96
C GLY A 124 17.45 2.92 14.11
N LYS A 125 17.77 3.66 15.16
CA LYS A 125 17.02 3.68 16.42
C LYS A 125 15.70 4.43 16.20
N ALA A 126 14.57 3.83 16.59
CA ALA A 126 13.34 4.57 16.86
C ALA A 126 13.70 5.73 17.80
N ALA A 127 13.75 6.95 17.28
CA ALA A 127 14.01 8.10 18.11
C ALA A 127 12.74 8.32 18.93
N THR A 128 12.79 7.92 20.19
CA THR A 128 11.80 8.29 21.20
C THR A 128 11.84 9.80 21.41
N THR A 129 11.25 10.55 20.49
CA THR A 129 10.81 11.93 20.71
C THR A 129 9.32 11.87 20.97
N GLY A 130 8.96 12.06 22.24
CA GLY A 130 7.58 12.30 22.64
C GLY A 130 7.01 13.46 21.83
N GLY A 131 6.06 13.14 20.96
CA GLY A 131 5.26 14.07 20.18
C GLY A 131 3.89 13.44 20.04
N LYS A 132 2.88 14.12 20.58
CA LYS A 132 1.48 13.68 20.59
C LYS A 132 0.98 13.38 19.17
N ASP A 133 0.25 12.27 19.08
CA ASP A 133 -0.77 11.95 18.08
C ASP A 133 -0.37 11.99 16.60
N SER A 134 0.04 10.83 16.07
CA SER A 134 -0.38 10.37 14.74
C SER A 134 -0.26 8.86 14.62
N LYS A 135 -1.35 8.21 15.02
CA LYS A 135 -1.76 6.80 14.93
C LYS A 135 -1.12 5.98 13.80
N GLU A 136 -0.09 5.21 14.15
CA GLU A 136 0.18 3.89 13.59
C GLU A 136 -0.65 2.88 14.37
N GLU A 137 -1.68 2.32 13.75
CA GLU A 137 -2.50 1.16 14.17
C GLU A 137 -3.80 1.31 13.37
N GLU A 138 -4.11 0.55 12.31
CA GLU A 138 -5.53 0.45 11.91
C GLU A 138 -5.96 -0.86 11.23
N GLU A 139 -5.07 -1.73 10.73
CA GLU A 139 -5.51 -3.04 10.20
C GLU A 139 -5.46 -4.16 11.26
N SER A 140 -4.57 -4.04 12.26
CA SER A 140 -4.50 -4.98 13.40
C SER A 140 -5.32 -4.56 14.62
N ALA A 141 -5.77 -3.31 14.69
CA ALA A 141 -6.35 -2.73 15.91
C ALA A 141 -7.71 -3.35 16.30
N PHE A 142 -8.44 -3.88 15.33
CA PHE A 142 -9.77 -4.47 15.57
C PHE A 142 -9.72 -5.98 15.71
N LYS A 143 -8.74 -6.67 15.12
CA LYS A 143 -8.58 -8.13 15.32
C LYS A 143 -8.40 -8.42 16.81
N THR A 144 -9.22 -9.32 17.36
CA THR A 144 -9.29 -9.55 18.80
C THR A 144 -9.32 -11.03 19.16
N LYS A 145 -8.84 -11.34 20.38
CA LYS A 145 -8.98 -12.67 21.00
C LYS A 145 -10.14 -12.75 21.99
N LYS A 146 -10.88 -11.65 22.19
CA LYS A 146 -12.07 -11.64 23.05
C LYS A 146 -13.12 -12.60 22.49
N ALA A 147 -13.84 -13.28 23.37
CA ALA A 147 -14.95 -14.14 22.94
C ALA A 147 -16.00 -13.31 22.18
N PRO A 148 -16.47 -13.77 21.01
CA PRO A 148 -17.46 -13.05 20.23
C PRO A 148 -18.78 -12.97 20.99
N LYS A 149 -19.39 -11.79 20.98
CA LYS A 149 -20.73 -11.52 21.52
C LYS A 149 -21.83 -11.67 20.47
N ALA A 150 -21.45 -11.66 19.20
CA ALA A 150 -22.32 -11.91 18.06
C ALA A 150 -21.55 -12.69 16.98
N THR A 151 -22.29 -13.44 16.16
CA THR A 151 -21.78 -14.09 14.96
C THR A 151 -22.60 -13.61 13.77
N VAL A 152 -21.92 -13.19 12.71
CA VAL A 152 -22.51 -12.79 11.44
C VAL A 152 -22.06 -13.79 10.39
N ASP A 153 -22.99 -14.56 9.85
CA ASP A 153 -22.72 -15.45 8.74
C ASP A 153 -22.87 -14.65 7.44
N VAL A 154 -21.87 -14.69 6.58
CA VAL A 154 -21.81 -13.94 5.33
C VAL A 154 -21.67 -14.89 4.17
N ARG A 155 -22.63 -14.86 3.25
CA ARG A 155 -22.60 -15.65 2.01
C ARG A 155 -22.05 -14.77 0.89
N LEU A 156 -21.01 -15.26 0.22
CA LEU A 156 -20.35 -14.63 -0.92
C LEU A 156 -20.67 -15.45 -2.16
N ASP A 157 -21.17 -14.85 -3.22
CA ASP A 157 -21.55 -15.54 -4.47
C ASP A 157 -21.51 -14.54 -5.62
N SER A 158 -20.90 -14.87 -6.75
CA SER A 158 -20.88 -14.09 -8.00
C SER A 158 -21.26 -12.60 -7.84
N PHE A 159 -20.31 -11.80 -7.32
CA PHE A 159 -20.44 -10.35 -7.10
C PHE A 159 -21.48 -9.89 -6.06
N SER A 160 -21.86 -10.76 -5.13
CA SER A 160 -22.81 -10.48 -4.05
C SER A 160 -22.21 -10.76 -2.68
N VAL A 161 -22.55 -9.90 -1.72
CA VAL A 161 -22.27 -10.11 -0.29
C VAL A 161 -23.61 -10.12 0.46
N LYS A 162 -23.90 -11.21 1.18
CA LYS A 162 -25.18 -11.41 1.89
C LYS A 162 -24.93 -11.80 3.35
N PRO A 163 -24.83 -10.85 4.28
CA PRO A 163 -24.86 -11.18 5.69
C PRO A 163 -26.26 -11.68 6.09
N ASN A 164 -26.31 -12.57 7.08
CA ASN A 164 -27.57 -13.04 7.66
C ASN A 164 -28.30 -11.94 8.46
N GLU A 165 -27.56 -10.95 8.94
CA GLU A 165 -28.05 -9.79 9.68
C GLU A 165 -27.49 -8.50 9.06
N ALA A 166 -28.29 -7.44 8.94
CA ALA A 166 -27.82 -6.15 8.45
C ALA A 166 -27.13 -5.31 9.55
N SER A 167 -27.28 -5.69 10.82
CA SER A 167 -26.68 -4.97 11.95
C SER A 167 -26.47 -5.84 13.18
N VAL A 168 -25.46 -5.49 13.99
CA VAL A 168 -25.17 -6.14 15.29
C VAL A 168 -24.72 -5.12 16.33
N ALA A 169 -24.79 -5.47 17.61
CA ALA A 169 -24.29 -4.60 18.67
C ALA A 169 -22.77 -4.45 18.63
N ALA A 170 -22.24 -3.29 19.02
CA ALA A 170 -20.81 -3.04 19.15
C ALA A 170 -20.09 -4.00 20.11
N GLY A 171 -18.83 -4.28 19.78
CA GLY A 171 -17.94 -5.16 20.53
C GLY A 171 -17.34 -6.29 19.69
N PRO A 172 -16.87 -7.37 20.34
CA PRO A 172 -16.30 -8.53 19.64
C PRO A 172 -17.37 -9.25 18.80
N ILE A 173 -17.19 -9.27 17.50
CA ILE A 173 -18.09 -9.89 16.50
C ILE A 173 -17.28 -10.90 15.71
N LYS A 174 -17.81 -12.11 15.56
CA LYS A 174 -17.26 -13.13 14.67
C LYS A 174 -17.95 -13.02 13.32
N PHE A 175 -17.20 -12.82 12.26
CA PHE A 175 -17.69 -12.97 10.89
C PHE A 175 -17.29 -14.35 10.39
N VAL A 176 -18.23 -15.07 9.79
CA VAL A 176 -17.99 -16.34 9.11
C VAL A 176 -18.38 -16.16 7.66
N ALA A 177 -17.41 -16.14 6.75
CA ALA A 177 -17.65 -15.97 5.34
C ALA A 177 -17.64 -17.34 4.64
N THR A 178 -18.68 -17.63 3.87
CA THR A 178 -18.75 -18.82 3.00
C THR A 178 -18.81 -18.37 1.54
N ASN A 179 -17.86 -18.86 0.74
CA ASN A 179 -17.89 -18.68 -0.70
C ASN A 179 -18.80 -19.74 -1.33
N ASP A 180 -20.01 -19.33 -1.70
CA ASP A 180 -20.99 -20.11 -2.42
C ASP A 180 -20.76 -20.11 -3.94
N ASP A 181 -19.80 -19.36 -4.46
CA ASP A 181 -19.49 -19.40 -5.88
C ASP A 181 -18.97 -20.80 -6.27
N ALA A 182 -19.14 -21.16 -7.55
CA ALA A 182 -18.66 -22.43 -8.08
C ALA A 182 -17.24 -22.36 -8.65
N LYS A 183 -16.74 -21.15 -8.94
CA LYS A 183 -15.52 -20.93 -9.72
C LYS A 183 -14.65 -19.84 -9.14
N ASP A 184 -15.25 -18.71 -8.76
CA ASP A 184 -14.48 -17.52 -8.43
C ASP A 184 -14.06 -17.57 -6.96
N VAL A 185 -12.80 -17.20 -6.71
CA VAL A 185 -12.30 -16.95 -5.35
C VAL A 185 -12.92 -15.64 -4.86
N HIS A 186 -13.24 -15.60 -3.57
CA HIS A 186 -13.79 -14.43 -2.92
C HIS A 186 -13.07 -14.15 -1.62
N GLU A 187 -13.23 -12.93 -1.11
CA GLU A 187 -12.77 -12.54 0.22
C GLU A 187 -13.88 -11.76 0.91
N LEU A 188 -13.76 -11.61 2.22
CA LEU A 188 -14.59 -10.70 3.00
C LEU A 188 -13.71 -9.68 3.70
N ALA A 189 -13.74 -8.43 3.26
CA ALA A 189 -13.23 -7.27 3.96
C ALA A 189 -14.35 -6.59 4.77
N VAL A 190 -14.06 -6.24 6.02
CA VAL A 190 -14.96 -5.46 6.88
C VAL A 190 -14.45 -4.03 6.93
N LEU A 191 -15.13 -3.12 6.22
CA LEU A 191 -14.68 -1.76 6.00
C LEU A 191 -15.45 -0.79 6.88
N ARG A 192 -14.79 -0.07 7.78
CA ARG A 192 -15.43 1.05 8.49
C ARG A 192 -15.54 2.25 7.55
N ILE A 193 -16.72 2.86 7.52
CA ILE A 193 -16.96 4.13 6.82
C ILE A 193 -16.67 5.26 7.82
N ARG A 194 -15.62 6.04 7.57
CA ARG A 194 -15.26 7.19 8.40
C ARG A 194 -16.21 8.36 8.13
N GLU A 195 -16.16 9.38 8.99
CA GLU A 195 -17.02 10.57 8.86
C GLU A 195 -16.82 11.33 7.56
N ASP A 196 -15.61 11.30 7.00
CA ASP A 196 -15.26 11.90 5.70
C ASP A 196 -15.67 11.03 4.49
N GLY A 197 -16.31 9.88 4.74
CA GLY A 197 -16.70 8.91 3.73
C GLY A 197 -15.57 7.99 3.25
N SER A 198 -14.35 8.15 3.75
CA SER A 198 -13.25 7.23 3.45
C SER A 198 -13.51 5.85 4.06
N LEU A 199 -13.00 4.82 3.38
CA LEU A 199 -13.06 3.45 3.86
C LEU A 199 -11.80 3.11 4.66
N GLN A 200 -11.99 2.30 5.68
CA GLN A 200 -10.94 1.77 6.52
C GLN A 200 -11.06 0.26 6.58
N ASN A 201 -10.03 -0.48 6.19
CA ASN A 201 -10.00 -1.90 6.45
C ASN A 201 -9.88 -2.16 7.96
N THR A 202 -10.85 -2.86 8.55
CA THR A 202 -10.81 -3.28 9.95
C THR A 202 -10.42 -4.75 10.11
N GLY A 203 -10.28 -5.47 9.00
CA GLY A 203 -9.83 -6.85 8.92
C GLY A 203 -10.56 -7.59 7.80
N GLU A 204 -9.88 -8.59 7.23
CA GLU A 204 -10.46 -9.46 6.22
C GLU A 204 -10.30 -10.97 6.49
N ILE A 205 -10.96 -11.74 5.62
CA ILE A 205 -10.72 -13.15 5.35
C ILE A 205 -10.34 -13.23 3.86
N GLU A 206 -9.07 -13.44 3.58
CA GLU A 206 -8.50 -13.49 2.21
C GLU A 206 -8.76 -14.83 1.52
N ASP A 207 -8.75 -14.81 0.18
CA ASP A 207 -8.64 -15.98 -0.70
C ASP A 207 -9.51 -17.19 -0.31
N ILE A 208 -10.80 -16.96 -0.10
CA ILE A 208 -11.78 -18.01 0.17
C ILE A 208 -12.09 -18.72 -1.16
N ASP A 209 -11.46 -19.87 -1.35
CA ASP A 209 -11.72 -20.77 -2.48
C ASP A 209 -13.22 -21.11 -2.65
N PRO A 210 -13.66 -21.45 -3.88
CA PRO A 210 -15.03 -21.92 -4.13
C PRO A 210 -15.46 -23.03 -3.17
N LYS A 211 -16.67 -22.87 -2.60
CA LYS A 211 -17.27 -23.78 -1.61
C LYS A 211 -16.51 -23.90 -0.29
N LYS A 212 -15.58 -22.98 0.00
CA LYS A 212 -14.87 -22.92 1.29
C LYS A 212 -15.42 -21.82 2.17
N SER A 213 -14.90 -21.76 3.39
CA SER A 213 -15.26 -20.76 4.38
C SER A 213 -14.06 -20.37 5.22
N GLY A 214 -14.10 -19.17 5.76
CA GLY A 214 -13.14 -18.66 6.73
C GLY A 214 -13.83 -17.83 7.81
N GLU A 215 -13.06 -17.40 8.80
CA GLU A 215 -13.59 -16.61 9.90
C GLU A 215 -12.60 -15.57 10.42
N VAL A 216 -13.13 -14.46 10.95
CA VAL A 216 -12.37 -13.43 11.64
C VAL A 216 -13.17 -12.91 12.83
N VAL A 217 -12.49 -12.56 13.92
CA VAL A 217 -13.12 -11.93 15.09
C VAL A 217 -12.59 -10.51 15.25
N LEU A 218 -13.50 -9.53 15.20
CA LEU A 218 -13.20 -8.10 15.24
C LEU A 218 -13.91 -7.44 16.42
N ASP A 219 -13.21 -6.61 17.20
CA ASP A 219 -13.78 -5.78 18.26
C ASP A 219 -14.18 -4.42 17.69
N LEU A 220 -15.39 -4.32 17.15
CA LEU A 220 -15.81 -3.15 16.38
C LEU A 220 -16.55 -2.13 17.25
N PRO A 221 -16.16 -0.84 17.21
CA PRO A 221 -16.96 0.23 17.78
C PRO A 221 -18.27 0.43 17.01
N LYS A 222 -19.21 1.16 17.61
CA LYS A 222 -20.41 1.62 16.90
C LYS A 222 -20.02 2.43 15.67
N GLY A 223 -20.69 2.18 14.54
CA GLY A 223 -20.46 2.93 13.32
C GLY A 223 -21.13 2.31 12.09
N LYS A 224 -20.91 2.97 10.95
CA LYS A 224 -21.30 2.48 9.64
C LYS A 224 -20.14 1.69 9.04
N TYR A 225 -20.47 0.56 8.44
CA TYR A 225 -19.53 -0.36 7.84
C TYR A 225 -20.03 -0.78 6.46
N GLN A 226 -19.12 -1.37 5.69
CA GLN A 226 -19.41 -2.04 4.45
C GLN A 226 -18.71 -3.39 4.46
N LEU A 227 -19.45 -4.44 4.15
CA LEU A 227 -18.89 -5.76 3.90
C LEU A 227 -18.64 -5.86 2.39
N ALA A 228 -17.44 -6.21 1.97
CA ALA A 228 -17.09 -6.22 0.56
C ALA A 228 -16.08 -7.31 0.20
N CYS A 229 -15.99 -7.61 -1.09
CA CYS A 229 -14.85 -8.30 -1.67
C CYS A 229 -14.01 -7.29 -2.46
N LEU A 230 -12.72 -7.19 -2.17
CA LEU A 230 -11.79 -6.24 -2.78
C LEU A 230 -10.90 -6.86 -3.85
N ILE A 231 -11.12 -8.12 -4.23
CA ILE A 231 -10.39 -8.76 -5.34
C ILE A 231 -10.45 -7.87 -6.59
N THR A 232 -9.26 -7.56 -7.11
CA THR A 232 -9.03 -6.76 -8.30
C THR A 232 -8.57 -7.63 -9.48
N PRO A 233 -8.60 -7.12 -10.74
CA PRO A 233 -8.09 -7.86 -11.88
C PRO A 233 -6.61 -8.22 -11.69
N GLY A 234 -6.28 -9.50 -11.81
CA GLY A 234 -4.91 -10.03 -11.58
C GLY A 234 -4.77 -10.81 -10.27
N GLU A 235 -5.62 -10.53 -9.28
CA GLU A 235 -5.65 -11.24 -8.00
C GLU A 235 -6.52 -12.49 -8.08
N ALA A 236 -6.05 -13.59 -7.48
CA ALA A 236 -6.75 -14.89 -7.46
C ALA A 236 -7.28 -15.38 -8.83
N GLY A 237 -6.67 -14.94 -9.93
CA GLY A 237 -7.10 -15.26 -11.30
C GLY A 237 -8.33 -14.48 -11.79
N SER A 238 -8.81 -13.48 -11.04
CA SER A 238 -9.92 -12.64 -11.47
C SER A 238 -9.53 -11.72 -12.63
N THR A 239 -10.50 -11.43 -13.49
CA THR A 239 -10.36 -10.49 -14.61
C THR A 239 -11.12 -9.18 -14.40
N VAL A 240 -11.79 -9.04 -13.26
CA VAL A 240 -12.66 -7.91 -12.94
C VAL A 240 -12.44 -7.47 -11.48
N ASP A 241 -12.80 -6.21 -11.19
CA ASP A 241 -12.74 -5.66 -9.83
C ASP A 241 -14.07 -5.92 -9.12
N HIS A 242 -14.08 -6.82 -8.13
CA HIS A 242 -15.28 -7.31 -7.46
C HIS A 242 -15.99 -6.17 -6.71
N TYR A 243 -15.22 -5.27 -6.10
CA TYR A 243 -15.78 -4.11 -5.40
C TYR A 243 -16.51 -3.17 -6.36
N LYS A 244 -15.87 -2.83 -7.50
CA LYS A 244 -16.44 -1.94 -8.52
C LYS A 244 -17.62 -2.57 -9.26
N THR A 245 -17.67 -3.89 -9.40
CA THR A 245 -18.84 -4.59 -9.96
C THR A 245 -20.02 -4.70 -9.00
N GLY A 246 -19.84 -4.30 -7.74
CA GLY A 246 -20.93 -4.19 -6.77
C GLY A 246 -20.92 -5.22 -5.67
N MET A 247 -19.83 -5.98 -5.49
CA MET A 247 -19.68 -6.97 -4.42
C MET A 247 -19.42 -6.30 -3.07
N LYS A 248 -20.41 -5.54 -2.61
CA LYS A 248 -20.43 -4.79 -1.37
C LYS A 248 -21.85 -4.63 -0.84
N VAL A 249 -21.98 -4.57 0.47
CA VAL A 249 -23.26 -4.28 1.14
C VAL A 249 -23.00 -3.47 2.41
N ASP A 250 -23.87 -2.50 2.68
CA ASP A 250 -23.79 -1.71 3.91
C ASP A 250 -24.16 -2.58 5.13
N PHE A 251 -23.48 -2.32 6.24
CA PHE A 251 -23.65 -3.02 7.51
C PHE A 251 -23.53 -2.05 8.68
N GLU A 252 -24.31 -2.24 9.73
CA GLU A 252 -24.29 -1.34 10.90
C GLU A 252 -23.82 -2.04 12.16
N VAL A 253 -22.86 -1.43 12.86
CA VAL A 253 -22.51 -1.80 14.22
C VAL A 253 -23.17 -0.78 15.15
N ARG A 254 -24.16 -1.20 15.94
CA ARG A 254 -25.04 -0.31 16.73
C ARG A 254 -24.66 -0.14 18.19
#